data_AF-A0A367R8W4-F1
#
_entry.id   AF-A0A367R8W4-F1
#
_cell.length_a   1.000
_cell.length_b   1.000
_cell.length_c   1.000
_cell.angle_alpha   90.00
_cell.angle_beta   90.00
_cell.angle_gamma   90.00
#
_symmetry.space_group_name_H-M   'P 1'
#
loop_
_entity.id
_entity.type
_entity.pdbx_description
1 polymer ?
#
loop_
_entity_poly.entity_id
_entity_poly.type
_entity_poly.pdbx_seq_one_letter_code
_entity_poly.pdbx_strand_id
1 'polypeptide(L)'
;MTNTKKVSDDLSTAGQPTPEQLQQVATEGFKSVINLRLPDEQGFLSDEQQQAEAAGLQYAHIPLKSTEPNQELTKAALQKIADLPKPILIHCAAGARASGIALIANAIHEGLTYEQITQKAAELGINLEQPHLKQFLLEKYTTKQAEKS
;
A
#
# COMPACT_ATOMS: atom_id res chain seq x y z
N MET A 1 15.33 -13.36 -3.57
CA MET A 1 15.13 -12.36 -2.50
C MET A 1 14.24 -11.27 -3.04
N THR A 2 13.01 -11.22 -2.57
CA THR A 2 12.08 -10.14 -2.88
C THR A 2 12.54 -8.88 -2.13
N ASN A 3 12.68 -7.75 -2.81
CA ASN A 3 13.13 -6.50 -2.18
C ASN A 3 11.95 -5.83 -1.45
N THR A 4 11.39 -6.53 -0.46
CA THR A 4 10.24 -6.08 0.32
C THR A 4 10.68 -5.22 1.50
N LYS A 5 9.95 -4.14 1.73
CA LYS A 5 10.08 -3.26 2.88
C LYS A 5 8.92 -3.48 3.84
N LYS A 6 9.23 -3.91 5.06
CA LYS A 6 8.22 -4.12 6.10
C LYS A 6 7.72 -2.76 6.62
N VAL A 7 6.41 -2.55 6.63
CA VAL A 7 5.76 -1.35 7.19
C VAL A 7 5.14 -1.66 8.55
N SER A 8 4.57 -2.87 8.70
CA SER A 8 4.12 -3.44 9.98
C SER A 8 4.19 -4.97 9.92
N ASP A 9 3.81 -5.66 10.99
CA ASP A 9 3.75 -7.14 11.00
C ASP A 9 2.83 -7.72 9.91
N ASP A 10 1.77 -6.98 9.57
CA ASP A 10 0.78 -7.41 8.57
C ASP A 10 1.02 -6.85 7.18
N LEU A 11 1.79 -5.77 7.03
CA LEU A 11 1.92 -5.04 5.77
C LEU A 11 3.39 -4.89 5.34
N SER A 12 3.68 -5.35 4.13
CA SER A 12 4.96 -5.11 3.46
C SER A 12 4.76 -4.49 2.09
N THR A 13 5.79 -3.79 1.60
CA THR A 13 5.73 -3.09 0.32
C THR A 13 6.90 -3.43 -0.60
N ALA A 14 6.69 -3.35 -1.91
CA ALA A 14 7.74 -3.60 -2.89
C ALA A 14 7.58 -2.77 -4.17
N GLY A 15 8.62 -2.75 -5.00
CA GLY A 15 8.48 -2.43 -6.43
C GLY A 15 7.80 -3.57 -7.19
N GLN A 16 7.79 -3.50 -8.53
CA GLN A 16 7.14 -4.50 -9.38
C GLN A 16 7.71 -5.92 -9.10
N PRO A 17 6.91 -6.86 -8.57
CA PRO A 17 7.36 -8.22 -8.35
C PRO A 17 7.43 -8.98 -9.67
N THR A 18 8.35 -9.95 -9.75
CA THR A 18 8.37 -10.98 -10.80
C THR A 18 7.46 -12.17 -10.41
N PRO A 19 7.08 -13.03 -11.37
CA PRO A 19 6.33 -14.25 -11.06
C PRO A 19 7.02 -15.16 -10.04
N GLU A 20 8.35 -15.26 -10.09
CA GLU A 20 9.13 -16.03 -9.10
C GLU A 20 9.08 -15.38 -7.71
N GLN A 21 9.08 -14.04 -7.64
CA GLN A 21 8.93 -13.33 -6.38
C GLN A 21 7.53 -13.50 -5.79
N LEU A 22 6.48 -13.58 -6.60
CA LEU A 22 5.12 -13.90 -6.13
C LEU A 22 5.08 -15.29 -5.47
N GLN A 23 5.71 -16.30 -6.07
CA GLN A 23 5.84 -17.63 -5.47
C GLN A 23 6.66 -17.60 -4.18
N GLN A 24 7.74 -16.82 -4.16
CA GLN A 24 8.58 -16.66 -2.97
C GLN A 24 7.77 -16.07 -1.81
N VAL A 25 7.02 -14.98 -2.02
CA VAL A 25 6.25 -14.35 -0.94
C VAL A 25 5.11 -15.24 -0.43
N ALA A 26 4.49 -16.04 -1.29
CA ALA A 26 3.53 -17.06 -0.85
C ALA A 26 4.18 -18.07 0.11
N THR A 27 5.40 -18.52 -0.21
CA THR A 27 6.19 -19.44 0.63
C THR A 27 6.62 -18.78 1.95
N GLU A 28 6.89 -17.48 1.94
CA GLU A 28 7.20 -16.68 3.12
C GLU A 28 5.97 -16.41 4.01
N GLY A 29 4.78 -16.86 3.58
CA GLY A 29 3.55 -16.84 4.38
C GLY A 29 2.60 -15.69 4.07
N PHE A 30 2.92 -14.82 3.10
CA PHE A 30 1.99 -13.80 2.62
C PHE A 30 0.71 -14.47 2.10
N LYS A 31 -0.42 -13.79 2.31
CA LYS A 31 -1.75 -14.28 1.92
C LYS A 31 -2.35 -13.50 0.77
N SER A 32 -1.95 -12.24 0.62
CA SER A 32 -2.52 -11.35 -0.40
C SER A 32 -1.48 -10.45 -1.05
N VAL A 33 -1.77 -10.03 -2.28
CA VAL A 33 -1.01 -9.05 -3.06
C VAL A 33 -1.94 -7.96 -3.56
N ILE A 34 -1.53 -6.71 -3.40
CA ILE A 34 -2.23 -5.54 -3.94
C ILE A 34 -1.32 -4.81 -4.93
N ASN A 35 -1.78 -4.70 -6.17
CA ASN A 35 -1.12 -3.93 -7.22
C ASN A 35 -1.72 -2.53 -7.28
N LEU A 36 -0.88 -1.51 -7.13
CA LEU A 36 -1.29 -0.10 -7.23
C LEU A 36 -0.92 0.57 -8.57
N ARG A 37 -0.38 -0.17 -9.53
CA ARG A 37 0.05 0.35 -10.82
C ARG A 37 -1.11 0.58 -11.76
N LEU A 38 -1.00 1.59 -12.62
CA LEU A 38 -1.89 1.74 -13.77
C LEU A 38 -1.53 0.71 -14.85
N PRO A 39 -2.51 0.19 -15.61
CA PRO A 39 -2.27 -0.76 -16.69
C PRO A 39 -1.34 -0.23 -17.80
N ASP A 40 -1.27 1.08 -18.00
CA ASP A 40 -0.43 1.71 -19.05
C ASP A 40 1.03 1.91 -18.63
N GLU A 41 1.39 1.64 -17.37
CA GLU A 41 2.76 1.84 -16.91
C GLU A 41 3.74 0.82 -17.51
N GLN A 42 4.92 1.29 -17.91
CA GLN A 42 5.98 0.42 -18.43
C GLN A 42 6.36 -0.69 -17.44
N GLY A 43 6.30 -1.95 -17.89
CA GLY A 43 6.59 -3.12 -17.07
C GLY A 43 5.43 -3.56 -16.19
N PHE A 44 4.21 -3.06 -16.42
CA PHE A 44 2.99 -3.66 -15.89
C PHE A 44 2.85 -5.09 -16.44
N LEU A 45 2.47 -6.02 -15.57
CA LEU A 45 2.28 -7.43 -15.92
C LEU A 45 0.78 -7.73 -15.99
N SER A 46 0.25 -7.91 -17.20
CA SER A 46 -1.19 -8.15 -17.41
C SER A 46 -1.66 -9.51 -16.86
N ASP A 47 -0.76 -10.48 -16.76
CA ASP A 47 -1.02 -11.81 -16.20
C ASP A 47 -0.73 -11.90 -14.70
N GLU A 48 -0.33 -10.81 -14.03
CA GLU A 48 0.07 -10.83 -12.61
C GLU A 48 -0.99 -11.43 -11.68
N GLN A 49 -2.27 -11.14 -11.94
CA GLN A 49 -3.37 -11.74 -11.19
C GLN A 49 -3.31 -13.27 -11.26
N GLN A 50 -3.17 -13.83 -12.47
CA GLN A 50 -3.11 -15.28 -12.67
C GLN A 50 -1.87 -15.88 -11.99
N GLN A 51 -0.73 -15.19 -12.05
CA GLN A 51 0.51 -15.64 -11.38
C GLN A 51 0.36 -15.63 -9.85
N ALA A 52 -0.25 -14.59 -9.28
CA ALA A 52 -0.50 -14.49 -7.85
C ALA A 52 -1.47 -15.57 -7.38
N GLU A 53 -2.58 -15.78 -8.10
CA GLU A 53 -3.56 -16.81 -7.80
C GLU A 53 -2.96 -18.22 -7.93
N ALA A 54 -2.11 -18.47 -8.93
CA ALA A 54 -1.38 -19.74 -9.09
C ALA A 54 -0.39 -19.99 -7.93
N ALA A 55 0.16 -18.93 -7.33
CA ALA A 55 0.98 -19.03 -6.12
C ALA A 55 0.14 -19.18 -4.83
N GLY A 56 -1.19 -19.19 -4.91
CA GLY A 56 -2.09 -19.31 -3.76
C GLY A 56 -2.32 -17.98 -3.01
N LEU A 57 -2.04 -16.85 -3.64
CA LEU A 57 -2.23 -15.52 -3.07
C LEU A 57 -3.57 -14.93 -3.54
N GLN A 58 -4.28 -14.26 -2.64
CA GLN A 58 -5.38 -13.40 -3.05
C GLN A 58 -4.86 -12.14 -3.73
N TYR A 59 -5.52 -11.71 -4.80
CA TYR A 59 -5.06 -10.57 -5.59
C TYR A 59 -6.09 -9.43 -5.60
N ALA A 60 -5.61 -8.19 -5.54
CA ALA A 60 -6.42 -7.02 -5.83
C ALA A 60 -5.61 -6.00 -6.65
N HIS A 61 -6.23 -5.45 -7.69
CA HIS A 61 -5.66 -4.39 -8.50
C HIS A 61 -6.44 -3.09 -8.29
N ILE A 62 -5.77 -2.06 -7.74
CA ILE A 62 -6.34 -0.74 -7.49
C ILE A 62 -5.43 0.30 -8.16
N PRO A 63 -5.68 0.63 -9.44
CA PRO A 63 -4.76 1.42 -10.24
C PRO A 63 -4.68 2.88 -9.76
N LEU A 64 -3.63 3.23 -9.02
CA LEU A 64 -3.51 4.52 -8.34
C LEU A 64 -2.40 5.38 -8.95
N LYS A 65 -2.79 6.55 -9.44
CA LYS A 65 -1.87 7.52 -10.02
C LYS A 65 -1.25 8.40 -8.94
N SER A 66 0.07 8.35 -8.77
CA SER A 66 0.74 9.07 -7.67
C SER A 66 0.59 10.59 -7.78
N THR A 67 0.53 11.11 -9.00
CA THR A 67 0.62 12.54 -9.34
C THR A 67 -0.71 13.27 -9.23
N GLU A 68 -1.82 12.55 -9.13
CA GLU A 68 -3.16 13.14 -9.07
C GLU A 68 -3.86 12.68 -7.78
N PRO A 69 -4.51 13.58 -7.04
CA PRO A 69 -5.30 13.18 -5.88
C PRO A 69 -6.48 12.33 -6.36
N ASN A 70 -6.55 11.08 -5.89
CA ASN A 70 -7.72 10.24 -6.11
C ASN A 70 -8.16 9.61 -4.80
N GLN A 71 -9.03 10.33 -4.10
CA GLN A 71 -9.48 9.92 -2.78
C GLN A 71 -10.35 8.67 -2.79
N GLU A 72 -11.15 8.48 -3.84
CA GLU A 72 -12.01 7.29 -3.96
C GLU A 72 -11.16 6.05 -4.11
N LEU A 73 -10.16 6.07 -5.00
CA LEU A 73 -9.22 4.95 -5.15
C LEU A 73 -8.33 4.76 -3.92
N THR A 74 -7.93 5.85 -3.25
CA THR A 74 -7.19 5.75 -1.99
C THR A 74 -8.04 5.06 -0.92
N LYS A 75 -9.31 5.46 -0.75
CA LYS A 75 -10.26 4.82 0.17
C LYS A 75 -10.49 3.35 -0.21
N ALA A 76 -10.65 3.04 -1.50
CA ALA A 76 -10.82 1.67 -1.99
C ALA A 76 -9.59 0.80 -1.68
N ALA A 77 -8.37 1.32 -1.87
CA ALA A 77 -7.14 0.62 -1.52
C ALA A 77 -7.07 0.34 0.00
N LEU A 78 -7.40 1.32 0.84
CA LEU A 78 -7.44 1.17 2.28
C LEU A 78 -8.48 0.13 2.74
N GLN A 79 -9.67 0.13 2.12
CA GLN A 79 -10.69 -0.88 2.38
C GLN A 79 -10.22 -2.28 1.99
N LYS A 80 -9.63 -2.44 0.80
CA LYS A 80 -9.08 -3.74 0.37
C LYS A 80 -7.99 -4.25 1.31
N ILE A 81 -7.13 -3.37 1.82
CA ILE A 81 -6.11 -3.76 2.82
C ILE A 81 -6.77 -4.24 4.13
N ALA A 82 -7.89 -3.63 4.54
CA ALA A 82 -8.62 -4.06 5.72
C ALA A 82 -9.26 -5.45 5.53
N ASP A 83 -9.90 -5.68 4.37
CA ASP A 83 -10.66 -6.89 4.05
C ASP A 83 -9.80 -8.11 3.70
N LEU A 84 -8.64 -7.91 3.07
CA LEU A 84 -7.80 -9.00 2.61
C LEU A 84 -7.06 -9.70 3.78
N PRO A 85 -6.82 -11.02 3.67
CA PRO A 85 -6.06 -11.75 4.66
C PRO A 85 -4.61 -11.28 4.68
N LYS A 86 -4.06 -11.20 5.88
CA LYS A 86 -2.72 -10.73 6.18
C LYS A 86 -1.80 -11.94 6.41
N PRO A 87 -0.48 -11.83 6.17
CA PRO A 87 0.25 -10.64 5.71
C PRO A 87 -0.01 -10.28 4.25
N ILE A 88 0.00 -8.98 3.93
CA ILE A 88 -0.27 -8.42 2.59
C ILE A 88 1.01 -7.80 2.02
N LEU A 89 1.30 -8.13 0.75
CA LEU A 89 2.30 -7.42 -0.05
C LEU A 89 1.61 -6.36 -0.91
N ILE A 90 1.95 -5.09 -0.73
CA ILE A 90 1.45 -3.98 -1.54
C ILE A 90 2.56 -3.52 -2.47
N HIS A 91 2.32 -3.43 -3.77
CA HIS A 91 3.37 -3.04 -4.71
C HIS A 91 2.93 -1.97 -5.70
N CYS A 92 3.92 -1.28 -6.26
CA CYS A 92 3.75 -0.42 -7.43
C CYS A 92 5.03 -0.48 -8.27
N ALA A 93 5.26 0.45 -9.20
CA ALA A 93 6.49 0.42 -10.02
C ALA A 93 7.79 0.38 -9.18
N ALA A 94 7.92 1.27 -8.19
CA ALA A 94 9.14 1.45 -7.39
C ALA A 94 8.89 1.42 -5.87
N GLY A 95 7.70 1.02 -5.41
CA GLY A 95 7.34 0.92 -3.99
C GLY A 95 6.98 2.22 -3.26
N ALA A 96 7.15 3.40 -3.87
CA ALA A 96 6.87 4.69 -3.22
C ALA A 96 5.38 4.89 -2.88
N ARG A 97 4.47 4.65 -3.84
CA ARG A 97 3.00 4.69 -3.60
C ARG A 97 2.58 3.64 -2.58
N ALA A 98 3.07 2.42 -2.76
CA ALA A 98 2.77 1.29 -1.89
C ALA A 98 3.12 1.59 -0.44
N SER A 99 4.31 2.14 -0.19
CA SER A 99 4.76 2.53 1.15
C SER A 99 3.86 3.57 1.80
N GLY A 100 3.42 4.57 1.05
CA GLY A 100 2.48 5.59 1.55
C GLY A 100 1.12 5.01 1.93
N ILE A 101 0.52 4.22 1.03
CA ILE A 101 -0.78 3.57 1.28
C ILE A 101 -0.70 2.59 2.45
N ALA A 102 0.36 1.77 2.51
CA ALA A 102 0.56 0.82 3.60
C ALA A 102 0.70 1.52 4.96
N LEU A 103 1.46 2.61 5.02
CA LEU A 103 1.63 3.37 6.26
C LEU A 103 0.32 4.00 6.72
N ILE A 104 -0.46 4.58 5.79
CA ILE A 104 -1.77 5.15 6.13
C ILE A 104 -2.74 4.05 6.59
N ALA A 105 -2.76 2.89 5.91
CA ALA A 105 -3.59 1.76 6.32
C ALA A 105 -3.25 1.29 7.74
N ASN A 106 -1.96 1.10 8.02
CA ASN A 106 -1.48 0.74 9.35
C ASN A 106 -1.84 1.81 10.38
N ALA A 107 -1.66 3.08 10.05
CA ALA A 107 -1.98 4.19 10.95
C ALA A 107 -3.47 4.26 11.30
N ILE A 108 -4.36 3.99 10.34
CA ILE A 108 -5.80 3.92 10.58
C ILE A 108 -6.14 2.73 11.47
N HIS A 109 -5.50 1.59 11.24
CA HIS A 109 -5.73 0.37 12.02
C HIS A 109 -5.27 0.54 13.48
N GLU A 110 -4.08 1.11 13.70
CA GLU A 110 -3.51 1.36 15.03
C GLU A 110 -4.06 2.63 15.70
N GLY A 111 -4.86 3.45 15.00
CA GLY A 111 -5.40 4.71 15.52
C GLY A 111 -4.34 5.79 15.77
N LEU A 112 -3.25 5.80 14.99
CA LEU A 112 -2.12 6.72 15.17
C LEU A 112 -2.51 8.18 14.95
N THR A 113 -1.84 9.08 15.66
CA THR A 113 -1.94 10.53 15.43
C THR A 113 -1.14 10.96 14.20
N TYR A 114 -1.43 12.15 13.67
CA TYR A 114 -0.66 12.72 12.55
C TYR A 114 0.84 12.77 12.86
N GLU A 115 1.23 13.18 14.08
CA GLU A 115 2.63 13.21 14.50
C GLU A 115 3.28 11.82 14.43
N GLN A 116 2.61 10.78 14.96
CA GLN A 116 3.11 9.41 14.89
C GLN A 116 3.25 8.90 13.46
N ILE A 117 2.32 9.27 12.57
CA ILE A 117 2.39 8.93 11.14
C ILE A 117 3.61 9.58 10.49
N THR A 118 3.84 10.87 10.75
CA THR A 118 4.99 11.59 10.21
C THR A 118 6.31 11.03 10.75
N GLN A 119 6.36 10.63 12.01
CA GLN A 119 7.52 10.00 12.61
C GLN A 119 7.81 8.64 11.96
N LYS A 120 6.82 7.75 11.88
CA LYS A 120 6.96 6.44 11.20
C LYS A 120 7.36 6.61 9.73
N ALA A 121 6.83 7.62 9.05
CA ALA A 121 7.21 7.94 7.68
C ALA A 121 8.69 8.33 7.59
N ALA A 122 9.19 9.18 8.49
CA ALA A 122 10.60 9.57 8.53
C ALA A 122 11.50 8.36 8.84
N GLU A 123 11.15 7.55 9.84
CA GLU A 123 11.90 6.34 10.23
C GLU A 123 11.99 5.32 9.09
N LEU A 124 10.90 5.14 8.36
CA LEU A 124 10.86 4.24 7.22
C LEU A 124 11.37 4.91 5.93
N GLY A 125 11.63 6.22 5.89
CA GLY A 125 11.98 6.93 4.65
C GLY A 125 10.85 6.91 3.60
N ILE A 126 9.60 7.12 4.03
CA ILE A 126 8.40 7.17 3.20
C ILE A 126 8.03 8.62 2.93
N ASN A 127 7.86 8.97 1.66
CA ASN A 127 7.45 10.31 1.28
C ASN A 127 5.92 10.48 1.35
N LEU A 128 5.45 11.28 2.31
CA LEU A 128 4.04 11.65 2.51
C LEU A 128 3.60 12.85 1.66
N GLU A 129 4.50 13.51 0.96
CA GLU A 129 4.19 14.69 0.14
C GLU A 129 3.49 14.35 -1.19
N GLN A 130 3.22 13.07 -1.44
CA GLN A 130 2.44 12.66 -2.61
C GLN A 130 1.01 13.25 -2.52
N PRO A 131 0.50 13.91 -3.57
CA PRO A 131 -0.76 14.65 -3.54
C PRO A 131 -1.95 13.86 -2.96
N HIS A 132 -2.09 12.59 -3.35
CA HIS A 132 -3.16 11.72 -2.87
C HIS A 132 -3.06 11.39 -1.37
N LEU A 133 -1.85 11.24 -0.82
CA LEU A 133 -1.62 10.98 0.61
C LEU A 133 -1.84 12.24 1.43
N LYS A 134 -1.26 13.36 0.98
CA LYS A 134 -1.36 14.65 1.67
C LYS A 134 -2.82 15.09 1.82
N GLN A 135 -3.59 15.03 0.73
CA GLN A 135 -5.00 15.40 0.76
C GLN A 135 -5.81 14.51 1.72
N PHE A 136 -5.58 13.19 1.67
CA PHE A 136 -6.25 12.24 2.57
C PHE A 136 -5.91 12.48 4.05
N LEU A 137 -4.63 12.73 4.37
CA LEU A 137 -4.19 13.02 5.73
C LEU A 137 -4.78 14.33 6.26
N LEU A 138 -4.81 15.38 5.44
CA LEU A 138 -5.43 16.65 5.82
C LEU A 138 -6.91 16.48 6.16
N GLU A 139 -7.70 15.85 5.30
CA GLU A 139 -9.13 15.64 5.57
C GLU A 139 -9.39 14.78 6.81
N LYS A 140 -8.57 13.75 7.05
CA LYS A 140 -8.80 12.82 8.15
C LYS A 140 -8.29 13.34 9.51
N TYR A 141 -7.20 14.11 9.53
CA TYR A 141 -6.51 14.51 10.75
C TYR A 141 -6.58 16.01 11.07
N THR A 142 -6.81 16.89 10.09
CA THR A 142 -7.06 18.32 10.34
C THR A 142 -8.47 18.53 10.90
N THR A 143 -9.47 17.74 10.46
CA THR A 143 -10.84 17.80 11.01
C THR A 143 -10.91 17.42 12.50
N LYS A 144 -9.94 16.64 13.00
CA LYS A 144 -9.87 16.26 14.43
C LYS A 144 -9.28 17.34 15.35
N GLN A 145 -8.64 18.40 14.82
CA GLN A 145 -8.17 19.52 15.66
C GLN A 145 -9.26 20.56 15.98
N ALA A 146 -10.42 20.49 15.33
CA ALA A 146 -11.55 21.39 15.63
C ALA A 146 -12.48 20.86 16.75
N GLU A 147 -12.35 19.60 17.16
CA GLU A 147 -13.23 18.96 18.17
C GLU A 147 -12.57 18.77 19.55
N LYS A 148 -11.33 19.22 19.74
CA LYS A 148 -10.78 19.44 21.08
C LYS A 148 -10.72 20.94 21.32
N SER A 149 -11.82 21.45 21.88
CA SER A 149 -11.91 22.74 22.57
C SER A 149 -10.76 22.99 23.54
#